data_AF-A0A957J3Z6-F1
#
_entry.id   AF-A0A957J3Z6-F1
#
_cell.length_a   1.000
_cell.length_b   1.000
_cell.length_c   1.000
_cell.angle_alpha   90.00
_cell.angle_beta   90.00
_cell.angle_gamma   90.00
#
_symmetry.space_group_name_H-M   'P 1'
#
loop_
_entity.id
_entity.type
_entity.pdbx_description
1 polymer ?
#
loop_
_entity_poly.entity_id
_entity_poly.type
_entity_poly.pdbx_seq_one_letter_code
_entity_poly.pdbx_strand_id
1 'polypeptide(L)' 'MTIATNMYGEANGLNGRFFYFLAQSYLRSGADYCDDAVPIFQDVIEAAPAWEPFALEGIEECRLATLGTSP' A
#
# COMPACT_ATOMS: atom_id res chain seq x y z
N MET A 1 -12.82 -1.03 4.08
CA MET A 1 -12.73 -2.26 3.26
C MET A 1 -12.48 -1.82 1.83
N THR A 2 -11.29 -2.09 1.30
CA THR A 2 -10.83 -1.62 -0.02
C THR A 2 -11.34 -2.53 -1.13
N ILE A 3 -11.30 -2.08 -2.39
CA ILE A 3 -11.59 -2.95 -3.55
C ILE A 3 -10.66 -4.18 -3.54
N ALA A 4 -9.40 -3.98 -3.15
CA ALA A 4 -8.40 -5.04 -3.03
C ALA A 4 -8.82 -6.14 -2.04
N THR A 5 -9.29 -5.78 -0.83
CA THR A 5 -9.68 -6.81 0.16
C THR A 5 -10.93 -7.57 -0.25
N ASN A 6 -11.85 -6.93 -0.98
CA ASN A 6 -13.02 -7.60 -1.54
C ASN A 6 -12.68 -8.60 -2.65
N MET A 7 -11.62 -8.35 -3.43
CA MET A 7 -11.24 -9.21 -4.56
C MET A 7 -10.29 -10.34 -4.17
N TYR A 8 -9.40 -10.09 -3.20
CA TYR A 8 -8.27 -10.98 -2.90
C TYR A 8 -8.27 -11.52 -1.46
N GLY A 9 -9.26 -11.16 -0.64
CA GLY A 9 -9.31 -11.46 0.78
C GLY A 9 -8.48 -10.49 1.61
N GLU A 10 -8.24 -10.81 2.89
CA GLU A 10 -7.44 -9.96 3.78
C GLU A 10 -5.94 -10.28 3.69
N ALA A 11 -5.11 -9.28 3.98
CA ALA A 11 -3.67 -9.48 4.15
C ALA A 11 -3.41 -10.40 5.37
N ASN A 12 -2.37 -11.22 5.27
CA ASN A 12 -1.90 -12.13 6.30
C ASN A 12 -0.43 -12.52 6.03
N GLY A 13 0.16 -13.29 6.95
CA GLY A 13 1.56 -13.69 6.84
C GLY A 13 1.93 -14.50 5.59
N LEU A 14 0.95 -15.14 4.92
CA LEU A 14 1.19 -15.93 3.71
C LEU A 14 1.09 -15.10 2.42
N ASN A 15 0.20 -14.09 2.39
CA ASN A 15 -0.06 -13.27 1.21
C ASN A 15 0.41 -11.81 1.33
N GLY A 16 1.07 -11.42 2.43
CA GLY A 16 1.56 -10.05 2.63
C GLY A 16 2.45 -9.54 1.50
N ARG A 17 3.27 -10.41 0.90
CA ARG A 17 4.07 -10.08 -0.30
C ARG A 17 3.20 -9.64 -1.48
N PHE A 18 2.07 -10.30 -1.70
CA PHE A 18 1.13 -9.96 -2.77
C PHE A 18 0.53 -8.58 -2.53
N PHE A 19 0.01 -8.33 -1.32
CA PHE A 19 -0.58 -7.04 -0.98
C PHE A 19 0.44 -5.89 -1.03
N TYR A 20 1.69 -6.14 -0.61
CA TYR A 20 2.78 -5.17 -0.78
C TYR A 20 2.97 -4.78 -2.26
N PHE A 21 3.05 -5.75 -3.17
CA PHE A 21 3.20 -5.44 -4.60
C PHE A 21 1.96 -4.81 -5.22
N LEU A 22 0.76 -5.14 -4.72
CA LEU A 22 -0.47 -4.48 -5.13
C LEU A 22 -0.44 -2.99 -4.75
N ALA A 23 -0.12 -2.67 -3.49
CA ALA A 23 0.04 -1.28 -3.04
C ALA A 23 1.12 -0.53 -3.85
N GLN A 24 2.26 -1.19 -4.10
CA GLN A 24 3.31 -0.62 -4.96
C GLN A 24 2.84 -0.36 -6.39
N SER A 25 1.92 -1.17 -6.93
CA SER A 25 1.37 -0.94 -8.27
C SER A 25 0.48 0.31 -8.32
N TYR A 26 -0.30 0.56 -7.27
CA TYR A 26 -1.08 1.80 -7.14
C TYR A 26 -0.16 3.01 -7.04
N LEU A 27 0.83 2.99 -6.13
CA LEU A 27 1.81 4.08 -5.98
C LEU A 27 2.51 4.42 -7.33
N ARG A 28 2.95 3.39 -8.06
CA ARG A 28 3.63 3.59 -9.37
C ARG A 28 2.69 4.06 -10.48
N SER A 29 1.38 3.93 -10.30
CA SER A 29 0.38 4.42 -11.24
C SER A 29 0.16 5.93 -11.13
N GLY A 30 0.62 6.56 -10.04
CA GLY A 30 0.61 8.00 -9.84
C GLY A 30 0.14 8.42 -8.45
N ALA A 31 0.39 9.68 -8.10
CA ALA A 31 0.03 10.25 -6.79
C ALA A 31 -1.48 10.17 -6.52
N ASP A 32 -2.33 10.22 -7.55
CA ASP A 32 -3.78 10.12 -7.45
C ASP A 32 -4.26 8.77 -6.89
N TYR A 33 -3.43 7.72 -6.96
CA TYR A 33 -3.74 6.38 -6.46
C TYR A 33 -3.20 6.12 -5.05
N CYS A 34 -2.60 7.12 -4.40
CA CYS A 34 -2.12 6.96 -3.03
C CYS A 34 -3.24 6.71 -2.00
N ASP A 35 -4.45 7.21 -2.27
CA ASP A 35 -5.63 6.93 -1.44
C ASP A 35 -6.00 5.43 -1.44
N ASP A 36 -5.69 4.72 -2.53
CA ASP A 36 -5.85 3.26 -2.62
C ASP A 36 -4.62 2.51 -2.08
N ALA A 37 -3.41 3.03 -2.32
CA ALA A 37 -2.16 2.37 -1.93
C ALA A 37 -1.95 2.34 -0.41
N VAL A 38 -2.18 3.47 0.28
CA VAL A 38 -1.86 3.62 1.71
C VAL A 38 -2.63 2.63 2.59
N PRO A 39 -3.95 2.43 2.44
CA PRO A 39 -4.67 1.43 3.23
C PRO A 39 -4.13 0.01 3.03
N ILE A 40 -3.70 -0.33 1.80
CA ILE A 40 -3.14 -1.66 1.53
C ILE A 40 -1.76 -1.82 2.19
N PHE A 41 -0.93 -0.78 2.20
CA PHE A 41 0.33 -0.80 2.97
C PHE A 41 0.09 -0.94 4.47
N GLN A 42 -0.95 -0.29 5.02
CA GLN A 42 -1.34 -0.45 6.42
C GLN A 42 -1.75 -1.88 6.74
N ASP A 43 -2.57 -2.51 5.88
CA ASP A 43 -2.94 -3.93 6.02
C ASP A 43 -1.70 -4.85 6.01
N VAL A 44 -0.69 -4.54 5.18
CA VAL A 44 0.58 -5.29 5.12
C VAL A 44 1.38 -5.14 6.42
N ILE A 45 1.44 -3.94 7.00
CA ILE A 45 2.14 -3.68 8.27
C ILE A 45 1.51 -4.52 9.39
N GLU A 46 0.18 -4.52 9.49
CA GLU A 46 -0.53 -5.24 10.55
C GLU A 46 -0.42 -6.75 10.39
N ALA A 47 -0.54 -7.25 9.16
CA ALA A 47 -0.75 -8.67 8.91
C ALA A 47 0.52 -9.44 8.50
N ALA A 48 1.58 -8.73 8.10
CA ALA A 48 2.81 -9.33 7.59
C ALA A 48 4.09 -8.58 8.06
N PRO A 49 4.54 -8.80 9.31
CA PRO A 49 5.69 -8.08 9.90
C PRO A 49 6.99 -8.14 9.09
N ALA A 50 7.21 -9.22 8.33
CA ALA A 50 8.37 -9.34 7.44
C ALA A 50 8.40 -8.30 6.30
N TRP A 51 7.25 -7.67 6.01
CA TRP A 51 7.08 -6.68 4.96
C TRP A 51 6.87 -5.26 5.50
N GLU A 52 6.73 -5.09 6.81
CA GLU A 52 6.48 -3.82 7.48
C GLU A 52 7.47 -2.72 7.05
N PRO A 53 8.81 -2.94 7.01
CA PRO A 53 9.74 -1.87 6.64
C PRO A 53 9.50 -1.33 5.22
N PHE A 54 9.15 -2.20 4.28
CA PHE A 54 8.89 -1.83 2.89
C PHE A 54 7.53 -1.14 2.73
N ALA A 55 6.53 -1.56 3.53
CA ALA A 55 5.22 -0.92 3.52
C ALA A 55 5.28 0.49 4.12
N LEU A 56 6.07 0.70 5.17
CA LEU A 56 6.34 2.04 5.73
C LEU A 56 7.02 2.96 4.71
N GLU A 57 8.00 2.45 3.96
CA GLU A 57 8.64 3.17 2.85
C GLU A 57 7.62 3.58 1.78
N GLY A 58 6.74 2.67 1.36
CA GLY A 58 5.68 2.97 0.39
C GLY A 58 4.69 4.05 0.86
N ILE A 59 4.32 4.07 2.15
CA ILE A 59 3.49 5.13 2.74
C ILE A 59 4.22 6.48 2.68
N GLU A 60 5.51 6.51 3.01
CA GLU A 60 6.30 7.74 2.96
C GLU A 60 6.46 8.26 1.52
N GLU A 61 6.68 7.37 0.56
CA GLU A 61 6.69 7.74 -0.87
C GLU A 61 5.35 8.36 -1.30
N CYS A 62 4.22 7.80 -0.88
CA CYS A 62 2.90 8.39 -1.13
C CYS A 62 2.74 9.77 -0.49
N ARG A 63 3.24 9.96 0.74
CA ARG A 63 3.24 11.27 1.41
C ARG A 63 4.05 12.30 0.65
N LEU A 64 5.22 11.92 0.11
CA LEU A 64 6.07 12.81 -0.68
C LEU A 64 5.47 13.14 -2.05
N ALA A 65 4.83 12.16 -2.71
CA ALA A 65 4.20 12.34 -4.02
C ALA A 65 3.02 13.34 -3.98
N THR A 66 2.26 13.35 -2.89
CA THR A 66 1.14 14.29 -2.69
C THR A 66 1.58 15.71 -2.34
N LEU A 67 2.78 15.88 -1.74
CA LEU A 67 3.36 17.21 -1.51
C LEU A 67 3.87 17.86 -2.81
N GLY A 68 4.38 17.06 -3.75
CA GLY A 68 4.87 17.55 -5.04
C GLY A 68 3.78 17.91 -6.06
N THR A 69 2.51 17.65 -5.74
CA THR A 69 1.33 17.91 -6.59
C THR A 69 0.49 19.09 -6.12
N SER A 70 0.90 19.80 -5.06
CA SER A 70 0.32 21.10 -4.69
C SER A 70 0.78 22.21 -5.66
N PRO A 71 -0.13 23.03 -6.23
CA PRO A 71 0.23 24.16 -7.10
C PRO A 71 1.07 25.22 -6.42
#